data_AF-A7EPK3-F1
#
_entry.id   AF-A7EPK3-F1
#
_cell.length_a   1.000
_cell.length_b   1.000
_cell.length_c   1.000
_cell.angle_alpha   90.00
_cell.angle_beta   90.00
_cell.angle_gamma   90.00
#
_symmetry.space_group_name_H-M   'P 1'
#
loop_
_entity.id
_entity.type
_entity.pdbx_description
1 polymer ?
#
loop_
_entity_poly.entity_id
_entity_poly.type
_entity_poly.pdbx_seq_one_letter_code
_entity_poly.pdbx_strand_id
1 'polypeptide(L)'
;MLSSTGRLSDNGMSQAFAFAKSFKDAHHITHIFCSPEIRCKQTAEVALREVIARGIPFMVVQELSDNRGIGISFIWRYLDPRERNEVVMISHGSVLPTLLRQHHAG
;
A
#
# COMPACT_ATOMS: atom_id res chain seq x y z
N MET A 1 -22.03 -11.33 -17.59
CA MET A 1 -20.94 -11.48 -16.60
C MET A 1 -19.94 -10.36 -16.86
N LEU A 2 -19.97 -9.28 -16.09
CA LEU A 2 -18.93 -8.24 -16.21
C LEU A 2 -17.69 -8.81 -15.52
N SER A 3 -16.73 -9.31 -16.30
CA SER A 3 -15.40 -9.62 -15.76
C SER A 3 -14.77 -8.29 -15.38
N SER A 4 -14.72 -8.00 -14.09
CA SER A 4 -13.93 -6.86 -13.62
C SER A 4 -12.48 -7.17 -13.96
N THR A 5 -11.83 -6.31 -14.72
CA THR A 5 -10.43 -6.47 -15.17
C THR A 5 -9.41 -6.46 -14.03
N GLY A 6 -9.87 -6.48 -12.77
CA GLY A 6 -9.06 -6.29 -11.57
C GLY A 6 -8.44 -4.89 -11.45
N ARG A 7 -8.69 -4.00 -12.42
CA ARG A 7 -8.18 -2.62 -12.50
C ARG A 7 -9.05 -1.64 -11.72
N LEU A 8 -8.51 -0.45 -11.46
CA LEU A 8 -9.32 0.69 -11.02
C LEU A 8 -10.34 1.08 -12.10
N SER A 9 -11.54 1.44 -11.64
CA SER A 9 -12.52 2.16 -12.46
C SER A 9 -12.13 3.63 -12.59
N ASP A 10 -12.77 4.37 -13.49
CA ASP A 10 -12.54 5.82 -13.64
C ASP A 10 -12.83 6.59 -12.34
N ASN A 11 -13.83 6.16 -11.58
CA ASN A 11 -14.11 6.70 -10.25
C ASN A 11 -12.99 6.37 -9.26
N GLY A 12 -12.50 5.12 -9.25
CA GLY A 12 -11.36 4.72 -8.41
C GLY A 12 -10.08 5.48 -8.75
N MET A 13 -9.85 5.73 -10.04
CA MET A 13 -8.76 6.56 -10.53
C MET A 13 -8.88 8.01 -10.02
N SER A 14 -10.08 8.59 -10.13
CA SER A 14 -10.36 9.96 -9.64
C SER A 14 -10.15 10.09 -8.13
N GLN A 15 -10.56 9.08 -7.36
CA GLN A 15 -10.33 9.01 -5.91
C GLN A 15 -8.84 8.92 -5.58
N ALA A 16 -8.06 8.11 -6.30
CA ALA A 16 -6.62 8.03 -6.12
C ALA A 16 -5.92 9.37 -6.41
N PHE A 17 -6.34 10.08 -7.46
CA PHE A 17 -5.84 11.43 -7.74
C PHE A 17 -6.20 12.45 -6.66
N ALA A 18 -7.42 12.41 -6.14
CA ALA A 18 -7.84 13.29 -5.06
C ALA A 18 -7.02 13.03 -3.79
N PHE A 19 -6.79 11.76 -3.46
CA PHE A 19 -5.92 11.37 -2.34
C PHE A 19 -4.50 11.91 -2.53
N ALA A 20 -3.89 11.73 -3.71
CA ALA A 20 -2.54 12.20 -4.02
C ALA A 20 -2.35 13.69 -3.69
N LYS A 21 -3.35 14.53 -4.04
CA LYS A 21 -3.32 15.98 -3.76
C LYS A 21 -3.42 16.32 -2.28
N SER A 22 -4.06 15.46 -1.50
CA SER A 22 -4.31 15.69 -0.06
C SER A 22 -3.19 15.12 0.82
N PHE A 23 -2.40 14.19 0.28
CA PHE A 23 -1.39 13.45 1.02
C PHE A 23 -0.07 14.26 1.12
N LYS A 24 0.09 15.00 2.22
CA LYS A 24 1.21 15.94 2.43
C LYS A 24 2.46 15.31 3.02
N ASP A 25 2.34 14.13 3.64
CA ASP A 25 3.43 13.47 4.38
C ASP A 25 4.33 12.61 3.48
N ALA A 26 4.31 12.86 2.18
CA ALA A 26 5.05 12.09 1.20
C ALA A 26 6.57 12.07 1.47
N HIS A 27 7.13 13.16 1.98
CA HIS A 27 8.58 13.35 2.12
C HIS A 27 9.25 12.40 3.13
N HIS A 28 8.54 11.90 4.13
CA HIS A 28 9.14 11.08 5.18
C HIS A 28 9.03 9.58 4.93
N ILE A 29 8.23 9.16 3.94
CA ILE A 29 8.08 7.75 3.57
C ILE A 29 9.43 7.15 3.18
N THR A 30 9.75 6.02 3.81
CA THR A 30 10.96 5.22 3.56
C THR A 30 10.66 3.90 2.86
N HIS A 31 9.43 3.40 2.89
CA HIS A 31 9.06 2.15 2.22
C HIS A 31 7.62 2.16 1.71
N ILE A 32 7.39 1.53 0.56
CA ILE A 32 6.06 1.24 0.02
C ILE A 32 5.89 -0.27 -0.08
N PHE A 33 4.86 -0.81 0.57
CA PHE A 33 4.42 -2.19 0.36
C PHE A 33 3.08 -2.20 -0.38
N CYS A 34 3.00 -2.96 -1.46
CA CYS A 34 1.82 -3.01 -2.30
C CYS A 34 1.34 -4.45 -2.49
N SER A 35 0.03 -4.68 -2.40
CA SER A 35 -0.58 -5.93 -2.85
C SER A 35 -0.25 -6.22 -4.33
N PRO A 36 -0.08 -7.50 -4.73
CA PRO A 36 0.20 -7.89 -6.11
C PRO A 36 -0.92 -7.55 -7.10
N GLU A 37 -2.13 -7.26 -6.60
CA GLU A 37 -3.30 -6.95 -7.41
C GLU A 37 -3.14 -5.68 -8.23
N ILE A 38 -3.64 -5.74 -9.47
CA ILE A 38 -3.46 -4.68 -10.46
C ILE A 38 -4.04 -3.36 -9.97
N ARG A 39 -5.26 -3.35 -9.39
CA ARG A 39 -5.86 -2.15 -8.80
C ARG A 39 -4.99 -1.50 -7.72
N CYS A 40 -4.29 -2.28 -6.89
CA CYS A 40 -3.42 -1.74 -5.84
C CYS A 40 -2.18 -1.08 -6.45
N LYS A 41 -1.59 -1.71 -7.47
CA LYS A 41 -0.47 -1.12 -8.22
C LYS A 41 -0.87 0.19 -8.87
N GLN A 42 -2.02 0.23 -9.55
CA GLN A 42 -2.55 1.45 -10.17
C GLN A 42 -2.84 2.55 -9.13
N THR A 43 -3.39 2.19 -7.97
CA THR A 43 -3.54 3.15 -6.87
C THR A 43 -2.19 3.73 -6.47
N ALA A 44 -1.16 2.90 -6.29
CA ALA A 44 0.15 3.37 -5.87
C ALA A 44 0.84 4.25 -6.92
N GLU A 45 0.78 3.88 -8.20
CA GLU A 45 1.34 4.65 -9.32
C GLU A 45 0.73 6.06 -9.41
N VAL A 46 -0.54 6.22 -9.02
CA VAL A 46 -1.26 7.49 -9.07
C VAL A 46 -1.09 8.25 -7.75
N ALA A 47 -1.39 7.61 -6.63
CA ALA A 47 -1.43 8.21 -5.30
C ALA A 47 -0.04 8.57 -4.77
N LEU A 48 0.98 7.78 -5.12
CA LEU A 48 2.33 7.87 -4.57
C LEU A 48 3.37 8.15 -5.65
N ARG A 49 2.95 8.71 -6.79
CA ARG A 49 3.82 8.99 -7.94
C ARG A 49 5.11 9.70 -7.55
N GLU A 50 5.00 10.74 -6.73
CA GLU A 50 6.15 11.54 -6.27
C GLU A 50 7.07 10.75 -5.32
N VAL A 51 6.50 9.90 -4.48
CA VAL A 51 7.26 9.03 -3.57
C VAL A 51 8.03 7.98 -4.36
N ILE A 52 7.39 7.36 -5.36
CA ILE A 52 8.03 6.40 -6.27
C ILE A 52 9.13 7.08 -7.08
N ALA A 53 8.89 8.30 -7.58
CA ALA A 53 9.87 9.08 -8.34
C ALA A 53 11.15 9.41 -7.55
N ARG A 54 11.09 9.40 -6.21
CA ARG A 54 12.25 9.57 -5.34
C ARG A 54 13.13 8.32 -5.21
N GLY A 55 12.73 7.19 -5.79
CA GLY A 55 13.47 5.93 -5.71
C GLY A 55 13.31 5.20 -4.38
N ILE A 56 12.25 5.50 -3.63
CA ILE A 56 11.93 4.81 -2.38
C ILE A 56 11.64 3.32 -2.68
N PRO A 57 12.11 2.37 -1.86
CA PRO A 57 11.82 0.95 -2.02
C PRO A 57 10.32 0.66 -2.19
N PHE A 58 9.98 0.03 -3.31
CA PHE A 58 8.63 -0.41 -3.65
C PHE A 58 8.59 -1.93 -3.70
N MET A 59 7.86 -2.55 -2.79
CA MET A 59 7.81 -4.00 -2.66
C MET A 59 6.41 -4.55 -2.86
N VAL A 60 6.31 -5.58 -3.69
CA VAL A 60 5.06 -6.31 -3.90
C VAL A 60 4.97 -7.46 -2.91
N VAL A 61 3.91 -7.49 -2.10
CA VAL A 61 3.76 -8.39 -0.95
C VAL A 61 2.43 -9.13 -1.04
N GLN A 62 2.47 -10.47 -1.05
CA GLN A 62 1.30 -11.35 -1.19
C GLN A 62 0.37 -11.29 0.03
N GLU A 63 0.96 -11.04 1.19
CA GLU A 63 0.31 -10.87 2.48
C GLU A 63 -0.72 -9.72 2.46
N LEU A 64 -0.48 -8.69 1.63
CA LEU A 64 -1.41 -7.57 1.47
C LEU A 64 -2.62 -7.89 0.60
N SER A 65 -2.66 -9.05 -0.06
CA SER A 65 -3.86 -9.60 -0.74
C SER A 65 -4.56 -10.71 0.04
N ASP A 66 -3.90 -11.36 0.99
CA ASP A 66 -4.44 -12.55 1.66
C ASP A 66 -4.89 -12.26 3.09
N ASN A 67 -6.19 -12.35 3.34
CA ASN A 67 -6.76 -12.20 4.68
C ASN A 67 -6.58 -13.46 5.56
N ARG A 68 -5.97 -14.54 5.04
CA ARG A 68 -5.82 -15.84 5.72
C ARG A 68 -4.66 -15.92 6.72
N GLY A 69 -4.23 -14.78 7.28
CA GLY A 69 -3.47 -14.78 8.53
C GLY A 69 -1.95 -14.65 8.40
N ILE A 70 -1.43 -14.17 7.28
CA ILE A 70 -0.04 -13.69 7.28
C ILE A 70 -0.05 -12.27 7.85
N GLY A 71 0.51 -12.12 9.06
CA GLY A 71 0.53 -10.83 9.75
C GLY A 71 1.55 -9.86 9.18
N ILE A 72 1.58 -8.64 9.73
CA ILE A 72 2.54 -7.58 9.36
C ILE A 72 4.01 -7.93 9.61
N SER A 73 4.33 -9.12 10.13
CA SER A 73 5.71 -9.53 10.43
C SER A 73 6.62 -9.62 9.20
N PHE A 74 6.05 -9.71 7.99
CA PHE A 74 6.83 -9.66 6.75
C PHE A 74 7.64 -8.37 6.62
N ILE A 75 7.21 -7.26 7.24
CA ILE A 75 7.90 -5.96 7.16
C ILE A 75 9.32 -6.05 7.75
N TRP A 76 9.52 -6.87 8.79
CA TRP A 76 10.81 -6.97 9.48
C TRP A 76 11.93 -7.56 8.62
N ARG A 77 11.59 -8.16 7.48
CA ARG A 77 12.58 -8.59 6.49
C ARG A 77 13.20 -7.43 5.72
N TYR A 78 12.59 -6.25 5.80
CA TYR A 78 12.90 -5.10 4.97
C TYR A 78 13.19 -3.82 5.76
N LEU A 79 12.74 -3.73 7.00
CA LEU A 79 12.96 -2.55 7.84
C LEU A 79 14.21 -2.75 8.70
N ASP A 80 15.07 -1.73 8.77
CA ASP A 80 16.14 -1.67 9.77
C ASP A 80 15.57 -1.08 11.08
N PRO A 81 15.55 -1.83 12.20
CA PRO A 81 15.01 -1.32 13.47
C PRO A 81 15.81 -0.15 14.05
N ARG A 82 17.01 0.16 13.54
CA ARG A 82 17.86 1.28 13.96
C ARG A 82 17.54 2.57 13.22
N GLU A 83 16.75 2.51 12.16
CA GLU A 83 16.38 3.66 11.35
C GLU A 83 14.94 4.10 11.60
N ARG A 84 14.64 5.37 11.29
CA ARG A 84 13.25 5.84 11.26
C ARG A 84 12.56 5.23 10.04
N ASN A 85 11.60 4.35 10.28
CA ASN A 85 10.81 3.71 9.23
C ASN A 85 9.42 4.34 9.13
N GLU A 86 9.10 4.91 7.98
CA GLU A 86 7.74 5.34 7.66
C GLU A 86 7.23 4.61 6.44
N VAL A 87 6.16 3.86 6.65
CA VAL A 87 5.72 2.81 5.73
C VAL A 87 4.33 3.14 5.22
N VAL A 88 4.15 3.09 3.90
CA VAL A 88 2.83 3.09 3.28
C VAL A 88 2.49 1.69 2.79
N MET A 89 1.31 1.19 3.16
CA MET A 89 0.79 -0.09 2.69
C MET A 89 -0.43 0.11 1.80
N ILE A 90 -0.39 -0.40 0.57
CA ILE A 90 -1.54 -0.46 -0.33
C ILE A 90 -2.11 -1.88 -0.32
N SER A 91 -3.33 -2.02 0.21
CA SER A 91 -3.98 -3.31 0.46
C SER A 91 -5.46 -3.29 0.03
N HIS A 92 -6.17 -4.38 0.30
CA HIS A 92 -7.60 -4.51 0.05
C HIS A 92 -8.40 -4.07 1.27
N GLY A 93 -9.58 -3.50 1.03
CA GLY A 93 -10.49 -3.11 2.12
C GLY A 93 -10.86 -4.26 3.06
N SER A 94 -10.87 -5.50 2.58
CA SER A 94 -11.11 -6.71 3.40
C SER A 94 -9.91 -7.09 4.31
N VAL A 95 -8.70 -6.67 3.96
CA VAL A 95 -7.46 -6.96 4.68
C VAL A 95 -7.13 -5.86 5.69
N LEU A 96 -7.52 -4.60 5.41
CA LEU A 96 -7.28 -3.45 6.29
C LEU A 96 -7.71 -3.66 7.76
N PRO A 97 -8.89 -4.23 8.09
CA PRO A 97 -9.28 -4.46 9.48
C PRO A 97 -8.31 -5.39 10.23
N THR A 98 -7.77 -6.39 9.53
CA THR A 98 -6.79 -7.32 10.11
C THR A 98 -5.45 -6.61 10.36
N LEU A 99 -4.98 -5.80 9.39
CA LEU A 99 -3.77 -5.00 9.56
C LEU A 99 -3.89 -4.00 10.72
N LEU A 100 -5.02 -3.30 10.83
CA LEU A 100 -5.27 -2.34 11.90
C LEU A 100 -5.33 -3.01 13.28
N ARG A 101 -5.96 -4.20 13.39
CA ARG A 101 -5.95 -4.97 14.64
C ARG A 101 -4.54 -5.37 15.06
N GLN A 102 -3.69 -5.76 14.12
CA GLN A 102 -2.31 -6.14 14.41
C GLN A 102 -1.45 -4.94 14.82
N HIS A 103 -1.68 -3.77 14.21
CA HIS A 103 -1.01 -2.53 14.60
C HIS A 103 -1.37 -2.12 16.05
N HIS A 104 -2.62 -2.29 16.47
CA HIS A 104 -3.03 -1.94 17.85
C HIS A 104 -2.69 -3.01 18.90
N ALA A 105 -2.27 -4.20 18.48
CA ALA A 105 -1.94 -5.31 19.37
C ALA A 105 -0.44 -5.39 19.71
N GLY A 106 0.40 -4.59 19.08
CA GLY A 106 1.82 -4.41 19.41
C GLY A 106 2.04 -3.17 20.25
#